data_AF-A0AAW0KZA8-F1
#
_entry.id   AF-A0AAW0KZA8-F1
#
_cell.length_a   1.000
_cell.length_b   1.000
_cell.length_c   1.000
_cell.angle_alpha   90.00
_cell.angle_beta   90.00
_cell.angle_gamma   90.00
#
_symmetry.space_group_name_H-M   'P 1'
#
loop_
_entity.id
_entity.type
_entity.pdbx_description
1 polymer ?
#
loop_
_entity_poly.entity_id
_entity_poly.type
_entity_poly.pdbx_seq_one_letter_code
_entity_poly.pdbx_strand_id
1 'polypeptide(L)'
;MEEETAASVAIAATVVGAAATILVRRNTEASQATQIPTKVCEDCGGSGICSECNGEGFVLKKLSEESAEKARLTAKNMATRYTAGLPKKWSYCTRCSSARNCSTCGGRGKLSY
;
A
#
# COMPACT_ATOMS: atom_id res chain seq x y z
N MET A 1 26.95 73.53 -2.35
CA MET A 1 28.34 73.54 -2.84
C MET A 1 28.73 72.10 -3.00
N GLU A 2 28.75 71.69 -4.27
CA GLU A 2 29.24 70.40 -4.80
C GLU A 2 30.69 70.14 -4.32
N GLU A 3 31.21 68.90 -4.29
CA GLU A 3 31.77 68.25 -5.49
C GLU A 3 32.03 66.73 -5.28
N GLU A 4 31.49 65.95 -6.23
CA GLU A 4 32.06 64.76 -6.92
C GLU A 4 33.00 63.78 -6.20
N THR A 5 32.65 62.49 -6.22
CA THR A 5 33.51 61.47 -6.87
C THR A 5 32.72 60.27 -7.41
N ALA A 6 32.56 60.29 -8.72
CA ALA A 6 32.51 59.20 -9.70
C ALA A 6 32.53 57.72 -9.26
N ALA A 7 31.64 56.98 -9.95
CA ALA A 7 31.87 55.69 -10.61
C ALA A 7 32.00 54.42 -9.75
N SER A 8 30.95 53.58 -9.77
CA SER A 8 30.91 52.50 -10.77
C SER A 8 29.70 51.60 -10.57
N VAL A 9 28.98 51.42 -11.68
CA VAL A 9 27.92 50.43 -11.87
C VAL A 9 28.52 49.02 -11.79
N ALA A 10 27.92 48.16 -10.98
CA ALA A 10 27.94 46.73 -11.23
C ALA A 10 26.57 46.15 -10.87
N ILE A 11 25.64 46.25 -11.82
CA ILE A 11 24.40 45.48 -11.83
C ILE A 11 24.82 44.02 -12.01
N ALA A 12 24.97 43.31 -10.90
CA ALA A 12 25.10 41.85 -10.93
C ALA A 12 23.72 41.27 -11.26
N ALA A 13 23.43 41.17 -12.57
CA ALA A 13 22.32 40.40 -13.09
C ALA A 13 22.59 38.91 -12.84
N THR A 14 22.23 38.40 -11.66
CA THR A 14 22.22 36.96 -11.40
C THR A 14 20.95 36.37 -11.98
N VAL A 15 21.01 36.02 -13.27
CA VAL A 15 20.03 35.16 -13.93
C VAL A 15 20.23 33.74 -13.40
N VAL A 16 19.58 33.40 -12.29
CA VAL A 16 19.50 32.02 -11.80
C VAL A 16 18.06 31.75 -11.40
N GLY A 17 17.21 31.38 -12.36
CA GLY A 17 15.79 31.19 -12.07
C GLY A 17 14.95 30.42 -13.10
N ALA A 18 15.57 29.69 -14.04
CA ALA A 18 14.78 28.98 -15.07
C ALA A 18 14.58 27.48 -14.81
N ALA A 19 15.39 26.84 -13.96
CA ALA A 19 15.26 25.38 -13.74
C ALA A 19 14.16 25.01 -12.73
N ALA A 20 13.89 25.87 -11.73
CA ALA A 20 12.88 25.60 -10.71
C ALA A 20 11.44 25.77 -11.24
N THR A 21 11.21 26.67 -12.20
CA THR A 21 9.87 26.93 -12.75
C THR A 21 9.37 25.78 -13.64
N ILE A 22 10.25 25.02 -14.29
CA ILE A 22 9.86 23.83 -15.07
C ILE A 22 9.39 22.71 -14.14
N LEU A 23 10.04 22.51 -12.99
CA LEU A 23 9.61 21.53 -11.99
C LEU A 23 8.30 21.95 -11.33
N VAL A 24 8.14 23.24 -10.97
CA VAL A 24 6.88 23.75 -10.45
C VAL A 24 5.76 23.56 -11.48
N ARG A 25 5.94 24.00 -12.73
CA ARG A 25 4.92 23.81 -13.79
C ARG A 25 4.61 22.33 -14.06
N ARG A 26 5.62 21.46 -14.13
CA ARG A 26 5.40 20.00 -14.30
C ARG A 26 4.63 19.40 -13.14
N ASN A 27 4.89 19.83 -11.91
CA ASN A 27 4.14 19.39 -10.74
C ASN A 27 2.70 19.92 -10.76
N THR A 28 2.47 21.16 -11.24
CA THR A 28 1.10 21.71 -11.38
C THR A 28 0.31 21.01 -12.49
N GLU A 29 0.94 20.71 -13.63
CA GLU A 29 0.31 20.02 -14.77
C GLU A 29 0.06 18.53 -14.46
N ALA A 30 0.98 17.85 -13.76
CA ALA A 30 0.76 16.49 -13.27
C ALA A 30 -0.31 16.43 -12.17
N SER A 31 -0.48 17.50 -11.39
CA SER A 31 -1.59 17.65 -10.45
C SER A 31 -2.93 17.97 -11.14
N GLN A 32 -2.88 18.37 -12.41
CA GLN A 32 -4.02 18.49 -13.31
C GLN A 32 -4.23 17.21 -14.13
N ALA A 33 -3.77 16.05 -13.62
CA ALA A 33 -4.39 14.80 -13.99
C ALA A 33 -5.89 14.94 -13.71
N THR A 34 -6.68 14.96 -14.77
CA THR A 34 -8.14 14.86 -14.74
C THR A 34 -8.51 14.00 -13.55
N GLN A 35 -9.12 14.60 -12.52
CA GLN A 35 -9.58 13.86 -11.36
C GLN A 35 -10.73 12.99 -11.85
N ILE A 36 -10.37 11.85 -12.46
CA ILE A 36 -11.33 10.81 -12.82
C ILE A 36 -12.06 10.54 -11.50
N PRO A 37 -13.39 10.73 -11.44
CA PRO A 37 -14.13 10.46 -10.23
C PRO A 37 -13.77 9.06 -9.78
N THR A 38 -13.13 8.94 -8.62
CA THR A 38 -12.75 7.64 -8.07
C THR A 38 -13.64 7.38 -6.86
N LYS A 39 -14.24 6.19 -6.84
CA LYS A 39 -14.98 5.72 -5.66
C LYS A 39 -14.06 4.84 -4.81
N VAL A 40 -14.21 4.95 -3.49
CA VAL A 40 -13.51 4.05 -2.56
C VAL A 40 -13.99 2.62 -2.82
N CYS A 41 -13.07 1.66 -2.83
CA CYS A 41 -13.44 0.26 -2.94
C CYS A 41 -14.02 -0.21 -1.60
N GLU A 42 -15.33 -0.44 -1.57
CA GLU A 42 -16.08 -0.84 -0.37
C GLU A 42 -15.64 -2.21 0.15
N ASP A 43 -15.33 -3.16 -0.74
CA ASP A 43 -14.90 -4.52 -0.37
C ASP A 43 -13.64 -4.57 0.52
N CYS A 44 -12.77 -3.56 0.40
CA CYS A 44 -11.58 -3.42 1.24
C CYS A 44 -11.58 -2.13 2.08
N GLY A 45 -12.68 -1.37 2.09
CA GLY A 45 -12.76 -0.08 2.78
C GLY A 45 -11.66 0.92 2.38
N GLY A 46 -11.19 0.86 1.13
CA GLY A 46 -10.07 1.69 0.66
C GLY A 46 -8.66 1.20 0.96
N SER A 47 -8.47 0.13 1.73
CA SER A 47 -7.13 -0.36 2.09
C SER A 47 -6.35 -0.97 0.92
N GLY A 48 -7.05 -1.53 -0.08
CA GLY A 48 -6.43 -2.33 -1.14
C GLY A 48 -5.93 -3.70 -0.68
N ILE A 49 -6.11 -4.07 0.59
CA ILE A 49 -5.65 -5.35 1.14
C ILE A 49 -6.79 -6.36 1.12
N CYS A 50 -6.48 -7.64 0.92
CA CYS A 50 -7.48 -8.69 1.07
C CYS A 50 -7.93 -8.78 2.54
N SER A 51 -9.21 -8.52 2.80
CA SER A 51 -9.80 -8.51 4.14
C SER A 51 -9.89 -9.89 4.79
N GLU A 52 -9.81 -10.97 4.01
CA GLU A 52 -9.90 -12.33 4.54
C GLU A 52 -8.58 -12.83 5.12
N CYS A 53 -7.46 -12.54 4.45
CA CYS A 53 -6.13 -12.93 4.92
C CYS A 53 -5.32 -11.75 5.49
N ASN A 54 -5.90 -10.55 5.55
CA ASN A 54 -5.24 -9.32 6.01
C ASN A 54 -3.85 -9.10 5.40
N GLY A 55 -3.69 -9.43 4.11
CA GLY A 55 -2.42 -9.29 3.40
C GLY A 55 -1.39 -10.41 3.60
N GLU A 56 -1.68 -11.45 4.40
CA GLU A 56 -0.74 -12.57 4.60
C GLU A 56 -0.71 -13.53 3.40
N GLY A 57 -1.84 -13.68 2.70
CA GLY A 57 -1.99 -14.58 1.55
C GLY A 57 -2.28 -16.03 1.93
N PHE A 58 -2.37 -16.32 3.23
CA PHE A 58 -2.83 -17.58 3.80
C PHE A 58 -3.83 -17.29 4.92
N VAL A 59 -4.65 -18.28 5.25
CA VAL A 59 -5.60 -18.26 6.36
C VAL A 59 -5.31 -19.46 7.26
N LEU A 60 -5.39 -19.24 8.57
CA LEU A 60 -5.33 -20.34 9.52
C LEU A 60 -6.57 -21.21 9.34
N LYS A 61 -6.38 -22.52 9.15
CA LYS A 61 -7.51 -23.44 9.07
C LYS A 61 -8.19 -23.49 10.43
N LYS A 62 -9.46 -23.09 10.49
CA LYS A 62 -10.32 -23.39 11.64
C LYS A 62 -10.43 -24.91 11.73
N LEU A 63 -9.96 -25.46 12.83
CA LEU A 63 -10.09 -26.89 13.09
C LEU A 63 -11.54 -27.20 13.41
N SER A 64 -12.11 -28.21 12.75
CA SER A 64 -13.35 -28.82 13.24
C SER A 64 -13.06 -29.50 14.58
N GLU A 65 -14.08 -29.68 15.41
CA GLU A 65 -13.93 -30.37 16.71
C GLU A 65 -13.32 -31.77 16.55
N GLU A 66 -13.73 -32.52 15.52
CA GLU A 66 -13.15 -33.83 15.19
C GLU A 66 -11.64 -33.75 14.92
N SER A 67 -11.21 -32.77 14.12
CA SER A 67 -9.80 -32.58 13.81
C SER A 67 -9.01 -32.09 15.03
N ALA A 68 -9.61 -31.24 15.86
CA ALA A 68 -9.02 -30.80 17.11
C ALA A 68 -8.83 -31.99 18.07
N GLU A 69 -9.80 -32.90 18.16
CA GLU A 69 -9.71 -34.09 19.00
C GLU A 69 -8.68 -35.09 18.47
N LYS A 70 -8.66 -35.33 17.16
CA LYS A 70 -7.60 -36.13 16.52
C LYS A 70 -6.20 -35.57 16.82
N ALA A 71 -6.05 -34.25 16.85
CA ALA A 71 -4.79 -33.61 17.21
C ALA A 71 -4.41 -33.83 18.67
N ARG A 72 -5.38 -33.79 19.59
CA ARG A 72 -5.16 -34.07 21.01
C ARG A 72 -4.73 -35.53 21.23
N LEU A 73 -5.39 -36.47 20.56
CA LEU A 73 -5.10 -37.91 20.66
C LEU A 73 -3.74 -38.30 20.07
N THR A 74 -3.29 -37.59 19.03
CA THR A 74 -2.03 -37.88 18.34
C THR A 74 -0.83 -37.08 18.85
N ALA A 75 -1.07 -36.07 19.69
CA ALA A 75 -0.01 -35.23 20.23
C ALA A 75 0.82 -35.96 21.29
N LYS A 76 2.14 -35.89 21.13
CA LYS A 76 3.11 -36.46 22.09
C LYS A 76 3.50 -35.48 23.20
N ASN A 77 3.13 -34.21 23.05
CA ASN A 77 3.47 -33.13 23.98
C ASN A 77 2.48 -31.96 23.86
N MET A 78 2.53 -31.05 24.84
CA MET A 78 1.66 -29.88 24.88
C MET A 78 1.86 -28.92 23.70
N ALA A 79 3.10 -28.80 23.17
CA ALA A 79 3.40 -27.93 22.03
C ALA A 79 2.67 -28.35 20.74
N THR A 80 2.39 -29.65 20.59
CA THR A 80 1.75 -30.21 19.39
C THR A 80 0.27 -30.52 19.59
N ARG A 81 -0.31 -30.26 20.78
CA ARG A 81 -1.67 -30.62 21.18
C ARG A 81 -2.78 -30.25 20.20
N TYR A 82 -2.62 -29.16 19.46
CA TYR A 82 -3.62 -28.68 18.51
C TYR A 82 -3.27 -28.94 17.05
N THR A 83 -2.15 -29.63 16.79
CA THR A 83 -1.57 -29.67 15.43
C THR A 83 -0.93 -31.00 15.04
N ALA A 84 -0.79 -31.94 15.97
CA ALA A 84 -0.32 -33.28 15.67
C ALA A 84 -1.29 -34.02 14.75
N GLY A 85 -0.77 -34.81 13.81
CA GLY A 85 -1.58 -35.63 12.90
C GLY A 85 -2.53 -34.87 11.97
N LEU A 86 -2.46 -33.53 11.94
CA LEU A 86 -3.30 -32.68 11.14
C LEU A 86 -2.59 -32.21 9.86
N PRO A 87 -3.34 -32.04 8.75
CA PRO A 87 -2.81 -31.38 7.56
C PRO A 87 -2.39 -29.94 7.90
N LYS A 88 -1.55 -29.32 7.07
CA LYS A 88 -0.94 -28.00 7.30
C LYS A 88 -1.90 -27.02 8.00
N LYS A 89 -1.42 -26.37 9.08
CA LYS A 89 -2.15 -25.43 9.96
C LYS A 89 -2.79 -24.26 9.20
N TRP A 90 -2.29 -23.97 8.00
CA TRP A 90 -2.74 -22.89 7.13
C TRP A 90 -3.11 -23.43 5.75
N SER A 91 -4.01 -22.72 5.08
CA SER A 91 -4.28 -22.85 3.64
C SER A 91 -4.00 -21.52 2.96
N TYR A 92 -3.65 -21.57 1.68
CA TYR A 92 -3.63 -20.38 0.85
C TYR A 92 -5.00 -19.69 0.86
N CYS A 93 -5.00 -18.35 0.90
CA CYS A 93 -6.23 -17.58 0.83
C CYS A 93 -6.79 -17.70 -0.59
N THR A 94 -7.92 -18.39 -0.73
CA THR A 94 -8.57 -18.62 -2.02
C THR A 94 -9.21 -17.35 -2.55
N ARG A 95 -9.71 -16.46 -1.68
CA ARG A 95 -10.35 -15.19 -2.08
C ARG A 95 -9.44 -14.27 -2.88
N CYS A 96 -8.17 -14.18 -2.51
CA CYS A 96 -7.18 -13.42 -3.29
C CYS A 96 -6.24 -14.30 -4.10
N SER A 97 -6.44 -15.63 -4.13
CA SER A 97 -5.48 -16.58 -4.71
C SER A 97 -4.04 -16.32 -4.24
N SER A 98 -3.88 -16.01 -2.96
CA SER A 98 -2.61 -15.62 -2.34
C SER A 98 -1.93 -14.36 -2.90
N ALA A 99 -2.62 -13.55 -3.70
CA ALA A 99 -2.12 -12.28 -4.21
C ALA A 99 -1.99 -11.18 -3.14
N ARG A 100 -2.58 -11.38 -1.94
CA ARG A 100 -2.55 -10.49 -0.76
C ARG A 100 -3.28 -9.15 -0.93
N ASN A 101 -3.63 -8.79 -2.15
CA ASN A 101 -4.39 -7.59 -2.47
C ASN A 101 -5.89 -7.86 -2.62
N CYS A 102 -6.69 -6.80 -2.50
CA CYS A 102 -8.11 -6.83 -2.80
C CYS A 102 -8.31 -7.07 -4.30
N SER A 103 -8.91 -8.20 -4.66
CA SER A 103 -9.15 -8.59 -6.06
C SER A 103 -10.09 -7.64 -6.80
N THR A 104 -11.04 -7.03 -6.10
CA THR A 104 -12.03 -6.10 -6.68
C THR A 104 -11.38 -4.84 -7.25
N CYS A 105 -10.43 -4.24 -6.54
CA CYS A 105 -9.74 -3.01 -6.98
C CYS A 105 -8.30 -3.26 -7.45
N GLY A 106 -7.87 -4.51 -7.55
CA GLY A 106 -6.48 -4.87 -7.88
C GLY A 106 -5.46 -4.25 -6.92
N GLY A 107 -5.84 -4.11 -5.65
CA GLY A 107 -4.98 -3.51 -4.61
C GLY A 107 -4.92 -1.98 -4.57
N ARG A 108 -5.64 -1.26 -5.42
CA ARG A 108 -5.57 0.20 -5.47
C ARG A 108 -6.35 0.90 -4.34
N GLY A 109 -7.28 0.20 -3.70
CA GLY A 109 -8.21 0.78 -2.72
C GLY A 109 -9.29 1.69 -3.35
N LYS A 110 -9.21 1.97 -4.65
CA LYS A 110 -10.13 2.84 -5.39
C LYS A 110 -10.52 2.21 -6.73
N LEU A 111 -11.72 2.51 -7.18
CA LEU A 111 -12.25 2.14 -8.48
C LEU A 111 -12.47 3.42 -9.30
N SER A 112 -12.03 3.41 -10.55
CA SER A 112 -12.41 4.45 -11.51
C SER A 112 -13.91 4.34 -11.81
N TYR A 113 -14.57 5.48 -12.00
CA TYR A 113 -15.95 5.54 -12.48
C TYR A 113 -16.07 5.02 -13.92
#